data_AF-A0A443VCT6-F1
#
_entry.id   AF-A0A443VCT6-F1
#
_cell.length_a   1.000
_cell.length_b   1.000
_cell.length_c   1.000
_cell.angle_alpha   90.00
_cell.angle_beta   90.00
_cell.angle_gamma   90.00
#
_symmetry.space_group_name_H-M   'P 1'
#
loop_
_entity.id
_entity.type
_entity.pdbx_description
1 polymer ?
#
loop_
_entity_poly.entity_id
_entity_poly.type
_entity_poly.pdbx_seq_one_letter_code
_entity_poly.pdbx_strand_id
1 'polypeptide(L)'
;GNIYTKETNGINVHQYGAHIFHTNDKFIWDYVQQFAEFNRYTNSPIAKFGDEIYNLPFNMNTFNKLWGVVTPKQAKEKIADQVINENICNPQNLEEQAISLVGRDIYEKLIKGYTEKQWGRKATEIPAFIIKRLPVRFTYDNNYFRDKYQGIPIGGYTQIVEKMLDGIEVHLDTDFFEDKEHYLTIADNIVFTGMIDQYYDYCYGTLEYRSLKFDTHELDVENFQGNAVVNYTEYQIPYTRIIEHKHFEFGEQDNTIITYEYPSDWCKGDEPYYPINDNKNNELYQKYLLLSLQEEKIIFGGRLGMYKYFDMHNIIAEALDYANKNIK
;
A
#
# COMPACT_ATOMS: atom_id res chain seq x y z
N GLY A 1 13.35 5.85 2.33
CA GLY A 1 12.58 4.68 1.85
C GLY A 1 11.29 5.12 1.18
N ASN A 2 10.32 4.22 1.02
CA ASN A 2 9.19 4.39 0.08
C ASN A 2 8.24 5.55 0.44
N ILE A 3 8.22 6.02 1.70
CA ILE A 3 7.41 7.20 2.08
C ILE A 3 8.00 8.54 1.63
N TYR A 4 9.19 8.55 1.02
CA TYR A 4 9.89 9.79 0.63
C TYR A 4 9.03 10.69 -0.25
N THR A 5 8.96 11.96 0.14
CA THR A 5 8.31 13.03 -0.62
C THR A 5 9.33 14.04 -1.09
N LYS A 6 9.17 14.53 -2.32
CA LYS A 6 10.01 15.60 -2.87
C LYS A 6 9.13 16.79 -3.21
N GLU A 7 9.47 17.96 -2.67
CA GLU A 7 8.80 19.21 -3.00
C GLU A 7 9.16 19.62 -4.43
N THR A 8 8.14 19.91 -5.24
CA THR A 8 8.29 20.49 -6.59
C THR A 8 7.17 21.51 -6.81
N ASN A 9 7.50 22.78 -7.06
CA ASN A 9 6.56 23.86 -7.35
C ASN A 9 5.46 24.07 -6.29
N GLY A 10 5.82 23.96 -5.02
CA GLY A 10 4.91 24.01 -3.87
C GLY A 10 4.11 22.73 -3.64
N ILE A 11 4.38 21.64 -4.35
CA ILE A 11 3.64 20.37 -4.25
C ILE A 11 4.58 19.28 -3.69
N ASN A 12 4.18 18.62 -2.59
CA ASN A 12 4.91 17.48 -2.06
C ASN A 12 4.56 16.21 -2.85
N VAL A 13 5.47 15.80 -3.74
CA VAL A 13 5.29 14.65 -4.63
C VAL A 13 5.72 13.37 -3.93
N HIS A 14 4.79 12.43 -3.75
CA HIS A 14 5.06 11.12 -3.19
C HIS A 14 5.78 10.24 -4.23
N GLN A 15 7.10 10.09 -4.11
CA GLN A 15 7.93 9.55 -5.18
C GLN A 15 7.67 8.07 -5.50
N TYR A 16 7.23 7.30 -4.50
CA TYR A 16 7.06 5.85 -4.61
C TYR A 16 5.62 5.42 -4.31
N GLY A 17 4.67 6.17 -4.86
CA GLY A 17 3.24 5.93 -4.75
C GLY A 17 2.57 6.67 -3.60
N ALA A 18 1.24 6.66 -3.59
CA ALA A 18 0.45 7.38 -2.59
C ALA A 18 0.63 6.78 -1.19
N HIS A 19 0.96 7.63 -0.22
CA HIS A 19 1.10 7.25 1.19
C HIS A 19 0.15 8.11 2.01
N ILE A 20 -0.80 7.47 2.69
CA ILE A 20 -1.78 8.13 3.54
C ILE A 20 -1.60 7.57 4.94
N PHE A 21 -1.38 8.43 5.93
CA PHE A 21 -1.28 7.97 7.31
C PHE A 21 -2.67 7.76 7.89
N HIS A 22 -2.89 6.60 8.51
CA HIS A 22 -4.12 6.28 9.22
C HIS A 22 -3.81 5.32 10.37
N THR A 23 -4.52 5.45 11.49
CA THR A 23 -4.40 4.54 12.65
C THR A 23 -5.59 4.70 13.60
N ASN A 24 -5.95 3.63 14.30
CA ASN A 24 -6.86 3.68 15.45
C ASN A 24 -6.11 3.91 16.77
N ASP A 25 -4.79 3.71 16.78
CA ASP A 25 -3.97 3.83 17.98
C ASP A 25 -3.61 5.30 18.23
N LYS A 26 -4.11 5.84 19.36
CA LYS A 26 -3.83 7.22 19.77
C LYS A 26 -2.35 7.41 20.10
N PHE A 27 -1.69 6.42 20.70
CA PHE A 27 -0.28 6.53 21.06
C PHE A 27 0.59 6.69 19.80
N ILE A 28 0.33 5.88 18.77
CA ILE A 28 1.04 5.99 17.50
C ILE A 28 0.72 7.32 16.80
N TRP A 29 -0.53 7.76 16.81
CA TRP A 29 -0.89 9.08 16.26
C TRP A 29 -0.17 10.23 16.98
N ASP A 30 -0.19 10.23 18.31
CA ASP A 30 0.50 11.24 19.12
C ASP A 30 2.02 11.17 18.91
N TYR A 31 2.58 9.98 18.71
CA TYR A 31 3.99 9.79 18.39
C TYR A 31 4.39 10.48 17.09
N VAL A 32 3.67 10.24 15.98
CA VAL A 32 4.03 10.88 14.71
C VAL A 32 3.83 12.39 14.74
N GLN A 33 2.85 12.86 15.52
CA GLN A 33 2.57 14.30 15.66
C GLN A 33 3.66 15.09 16.39
N GLN A 34 4.61 14.42 17.05
CA GLN A 34 5.81 15.09 17.60
C GLN A 34 6.70 15.64 16.48
N PHE A 35 6.62 15.06 15.28
CA PHE A 35 7.47 15.41 14.16
C PHE A 35 6.76 16.30 13.13
N ALA A 36 5.45 16.17 12.95
CA ALA A 36 4.70 17.02 12.02
C ALA A 36 3.25 17.22 12.45
N GLU A 37 2.67 18.36 12.09
CA GLU A 37 1.23 18.53 12.08
C GLU A 37 0.63 17.79 10.87
N PHE A 38 -0.44 17.04 11.09
CA PHE A 38 -1.17 16.35 10.04
C PHE A 38 -2.43 17.11 9.67
N ASN A 39 -2.68 17.24 8.37
CA ASN A 39 -3.92 17.79 7.88
C ASN A 39 -5.09 16.80 8.06
N ARG A 40 -6.30 17.22 7.68
CA ARG A 40 -7.53 16.41 7.76
C ARG A 40 -7.83 15.61 6.48
N TYR A 41 -6.84 15.34 5.65
CA TYR A 41 -7.05 14.61 4.40
C TYR A 41 -7.74 13.27 4.67
N THR A 42 -8.83 13.02 3.96
CA THR A 42 -9.58 11.77 4.01
C THR A 42 -9.45 11.09 2.66
N ASN A 43 -8.85 9.91 2.63
CA ASN A 43 -8.65 9.17 1.41
C ASN A 43 -10.00 8.69 0.87
N SER A 44 -10.41 9.22 -0.27
CA SER A 44 -11.63 8.85 -0.97
C SER A 44 -11.34 8.64 -2.45
N PRO A 45 -10.59 7.57 -2.79
CA PRO A 45 -10.24 7.28 -4.17
C PRO A 45 -11.50 7.01 -5.00
N ILE A 46 -11.37 7.17 -6.30
CA ILE A 46 -12.41 6.82 -7.26
C ILE A 46 -11.89 5.77 -8.23
N ALA A 47 -12.79 4.97 -8.80
CA ALA A 47 -12.51 4.01 -9.85
C ALA A 47 -13.11 4.48 -11.18
N LYS A 48 -12.31 4.43 -12.24
CA LYS A 48 -12.71 4.68 -13.62
C LYS A 48 -12.81 3.36 -14.38
N PHE A 49 -13.96 3.13 -14.99
CA PHE A 49 -14.23 1.99 -15.88
C PHE A 49 -14.94 2.51 -17.14
N GLY A 50 -14.26 2.50 -18.28
CA GLY A 50 -14.70 3.23 -19.48
C GLY A 50 -14.84 4.72 -19.18
N ASP A 51 -16.03 5.25 -19.42
CA ASP A 51 -16.41 6.65 -19.12
C ASP A 51 -17.13 6.80 -17.77
N GLU A 52 -17.29 5.71 -17.02
CA GLU A 52 -17.97 5.71 -15.72
C GLU A 52 -16.99 5.93 -14.57
N ILE A 53 -17.44 6.72 -13.59
CA ILE A 53 -16.73 6.97 -12.33
C ILE A 53 -17.53 6.39 -11.16
N TYR A 54 -16.84 5.68 -10.28
CA TYR A 54 -17.40 5.04 -9.09
C TYR A 54 -16.61 5.46 -7.85
N ASN A 55 -17.30 5.73 -6.74
CA ASN A 55 -16.63 5.97 -5.46
C ASN A 55 -16.07 4.67 -4.87
N LEU A 56 -14.92 4.78 -4.23
CA LEU A 56 -14.35 3.76 -3.36
C LEU A 56 -14.32 4.27 -1.91
N PRO A 57 -14.37 3.40 -0.90
CA PRO A 57 -14.53 1.94 -1.00
C PRO A 57 -15.95 1.57 -1.47
N PHE A 58 -16.25 0.29 -1.68
CA PHE A 58 -17.59 -0.13 -2.11
C PHE A 58 -18.63 0.23 -1.06
N ASN A 59 -19.44 1.24 -1.37
CA ASN A 59 -20.41 1.80 -0.44
C ASN A 59 -21.73 2.16 -1.14
N MET A 60 -22.68 2.78 -0.43
CA MET A 60 -23.97 3.14 -1.03
C MET A 60 -23.85 4.08 -2.23
N ASN A 61 -22.83 4.94 -2.31
CA ASN A 61 -22.54 5.74 -3.51
C ASN A 61 -22.24 4.85 -4.71
N THR A 62 -21.40 3.83 -4.53
CA THR A 62 -21.06 2.83 -5.57
C THR A 62 -22.32 2.09 -6.02
N PHE A 63 -23.10 1.57 -5.06
CA PHE A 63 -24.29 0.77 -5.37
C PHE A 63 -25.38 1.60 -6.03
N ASN A 64 -25.57 2.85 -5.60
CA ASN A 64 -26.50 3.77 -6.24
C ASN A 64 -26.12 4.06 -7.69
N LYS A 65 -24.83 4.34 -7.95
CA LYS A 65 -24.35 4.58 -9.31
C LYS A 65 -24.52 3.35 -10.21
N LEU A 66 -24.29 2.15 -9.67
CA LEU A 66 -24.30 0.91 -10.43
C LEU A 66 -25.73 0.38 -10.69
N TRP A 67 -26.61 0.46 -9.70
CA TRP A 67 -27.93 -0.20 -9.73
C TRP A 67 -29.12 0.73 -9.47
N GLY A 68 -28.90 2.01 -9.21
CA GLY A 68 -29.95 2.97 -8.83
C GLY A 68 -30.56 2.73 -7.44
N VAL A 69 -30.02 1.79 -6.66
CA VAL A 69 -30.52 1.49 -5.31
C VAL A 69 -30.22 2.65 -4.36
N VAL A 70 -31.14 2.95 -3.44
CA VAL A 70 -30.99 4.10 -2.53
C VAL A 70 -30.92 3.70 -1.05
N THR A 71 -31.32 2.46 -0.72
CA THR A 71 -31.30 1.93 0.64
C THR A 71 -30.32 0.76 0.82
N PRO A 72 -29.76 0.60 2.03
CA PRO A 72 -28.97 -0.58 2.41
C PRO A 72 -29.64 -1.92 2.11
N LYS A 73 -30.96 -2.01 2.31
CA LYS A 73 -31.73 -3.24 2.06
C LYS A 73 -31.72 -3.61 0.59
N GLN A 74 -32.02 -2.66 -0.29
CA GLN A 74 -32.00 -2.87 -1.75
C GLN A 74 -30.61 -3.27 -2.26
N ALA A 75 -29.55 -2.64 -1.74
CA ALA A 75 -28.18 -2.99 -2.11
C ALA A 75 -27.83 -4.43 -1.69
N LYS A 76 -28.19 -4.85 -0.46
CA LYS A 76 -27.99 -6.23 0.01
C LYS A 76 -28.77 -7.24 -0.82
N GLU A 77 -30.03 -6.92 -1.15
CA GLU A 77 -30.86 -7.75 -2.02
C GLU A 77 -30.23 -7.92 -3.40
N LYS A 78 -29.68 -6.84 -3.99
CA LYS A 78 -28.97 -6.95 -5.28
C LYS A 78 -27.67 -7.72 -5.26
N ILE A 79 -26.88 -7.60 -4.20
CA ILE A 79 -25.69 -8.44 -4.04
C ILE A 79 -26.13 -9.91 -3.88
N ALA A 80 -27.12 -10.19 -3.04
CA ALA A 80 -27.61 -11.56 -2.81
C ALA A 80 -28.19 -12.20 -4.09
N ASP A 81 -28.97 -11.44 -4.89
CA ASP A 81 -29.50 -11.88 -6.18
C ASP A 81 -28.38 -12.29 -7.15
N GLN A 82 -27.25 -11.61 -7.13
CA GLN A 82 -26.10 -11.98 -7.97
C GLN A 82 -25.40 -13.20 -7.42
N VAL A 83 -25.10 -13.23 -6.12
CA VAL A 83 -24.34 -14.31 -5.47
C VAL A 83 -25.06 -15.66 -5.50
N ILE A 84 -26.39 -15.68 -5.37
CA ILE A 84 -27.15 -16.94 -5.32
C ILE A 84 -27.00 -17.78 -6.61
N ASN A 85 -26.76 -17.11 -7.74
CA ASN A 85 -26.58 -17.76 -9.04
C ASN A 85 -25.16 -18.31 -9.26
N GLU A 86 -24.22 -18.00 -8.37
CA GLU A 86 -22.79 -18.30 -8.53
C GLU A 86 -22.38 -19.64 -7.92
N ASN A 87 -23.23 -20.23 -7.06
CA ASN A 87 -22.95 -21.50 -6.37
C ASN A 87 -21.61 -21.54 -5.59
N ILE A 88 -21.17 -20.40 -5.05
CA ILE A 88 -19.92 -20.28 -4.28
C ILE A 88 -20.21 -20.49 -2.80
N CYS A 89 -19.81 -21.64 -2.25
CA CYS A 89 -19.96 -21.95 -0.81
C CYS A 89 -18.67 -21.74 -0.01
N ASN A 90 -17.51 -22.00 -0.61
CA ASN A 90 -16.20 -21.88 0.05
C ASN A 90 -15.19 -21.31 -0.96
N PRO A 91 -15.02 -19.98 -1.01
CA PRO A 91 -14.12 -19.34 -1.98
C PRO A 91 -12.69 -19.88 -1.91
N GLN A 92 -12.16 -20.36 -3.04
CA GLN A 92 -10.79 -20.89 -3.16
C GLN A 92 -9.80 -19.86 -3.70
N ASN A 93 -10.30 -18.86 -4.43
CA ASN A 93 -9.49 -17.84 -5.10
C ASN A 93 -10.11 -16.45 -4.94
N LEU A 94 -9.40 -15.43 -5.43
CA LEU A 94 -9.81 -14.03 -5.34
C LEU A 94 -11.10 -13.77 -6.11
N GLU A 95 -11.28 -14.35 -7.30
CA GLU A 95 -12.53 -14.20 -8.07
C GLU A 95 -13.75 -14.65 -7.25
N GLU A 96 -13.74 -15.88 -6.74
CA GLU A 96 -14.84 -16.43 -5.94
C GLU A 96 -15.08 -15.61 -4.66
N GLN A 97 -14.00 -15.19 -4.01
CA GLN A 97 -14.10 -14.41 -2.77
C GLN A 97 -14.67 -13.02 -3.04
N ALA A 98 -14.29 -12.36 -4.13
CA ALA A 98 -14.82 -11.06 -4.52
C ALA A 98 -16.30 -11.18 -4.87
N ILE A 99 -16.65 -12.11 -5.76
CA ILE A 99 -18.03 -12.33 -6.19
C ILE A 99 -18.93 -12.62 -4.97
N SER A 100 -18.50 -13.48 -4.04
CA SER A 100 -19.26 -13.78 -2.82
C SER A 100 -19.54 -12.57 -1.93
N LEU A 101 -18.72 -11.52 -2.00
CA LEU A 101 -18.84 -10.32 -1.16
C LEU A 101 -19.61 -9.19 -1.84
N VAL A 102 -19.44 -9.01 -3.15
CA VAL A 102 -19.92 -7.83 -3.88
C VAL A 102 -20.76 -8.12 -5.11
N GLY A 103 -20.94 -9.39 -5.48
CA GLY A 103 -21.63 -9.79 -6.71
C GLY A 103 -20.75 -9.64 -7.97
N ARG A 104 -21.26 -10.19 -9.07
CA ARG A 104 -20.57 -10.27 -10.37
C ARG A 104 -20.33 -8.91 -11.01
N ASP A 105 -21.30 -7.99 -10.94
CA ASP A 105 -21.17 -6.68 -11.61
C ASP A 105 -19.99 -5.87 -11.06
N ILE A 106 -19.88 -5.79 -9.72
CA ILE A 106 -18.78 -5.08 -9.05
C ILE A 106 -17.46 -5.79 -9.31
N TYR A 107 -17.47 -7.13 -9.27
CA TYR A 107 -16.28 -7.92 -9.56
C TYR A 107 -15.75 -7.61 -10.97
N GLU A 108 -16.59 -7.74 -12.00
CA GLU A 108 -16.19 -7.56 -13.39
C GLU A 108 -15.76 -6.12 -13.70
N LYS A 109 -16.51 -5.13 -13.22
CA LYS A 109 -16.20 -3.71 -13.50
C LYS A 109 -15.05 -3.17 -12.67
N LEU A 110 -15.01 -3.46 -11.37
CA LEU A 110 -14.19 -2.70 -10.42
C LEU A 110 -13.04 -3.50 -9.78
N ILE A 111 -13.05 -4.83 -9.88
CA ILE A 111 -12.06 -5.68 -9.19
C ILE A 111 -11.18 -6.44 -10.18
N LYS A 112 -11.78 -7.17 -11.14
CA LYS A 112 -11.10 -8.15 -11.98
C LYS A 112 -9.89 -7.57 -12.70
N GLY A 113 -10.12 -6.60 -13.60
CA GLY A 113 -9.04 -6.04 -14.40
C GLY A 113 -7.99 -5.31 -13.56
N TYR A 114 -8.39 -4.60 -12.51
CA TYR A 114 -7.46 -3.95 -11.58
C TYR A 114 -6.54 -4.99 -10.90
N THR A 115 -7.13 -6.06 -10.37
CA THR A 115 -6.41 -7.12 -9.66
C THR A 115 -5.45 -7.85 -10.60
N GLU A 116 -5.93 -8.27 -11.78
CA GLU A 116 -5.12 -9.03 -12.73
C GLU A 116 -3.93 -8.21 -13.25
N LYS A 117 -4.09 -6.89 -13.41
CA LYS A 117 -2.97 -5.98 -13.69
C LYS A 117 -2.00 -5.88 -12.52
N GLN A 118 -2.51 -5.60 -11.32
CA GLN A 118 -1.68 -5.38 -10.12
C GLN A 118 -0.80 -6.59 -9.83
N TRP A 119 -1.34 -7.80 -9.97
CA TRP A 119 -0.67 -9.05 -9.62
C TRP A 119 -0.03 -9.76 -10.80
N GLY A 120 -0.34 -9.39 -12.05
CA GLY A 120 0.15 -10.09 -13.24
C GLY A 120 -0.33 -11.54 -13.36
N ARG A 121 -1.37 -11.92 -12.63
CA ARG A 121 -1.94 -13.29 -12.56
C ARG A 121 -3.46 -13.21 -12.67
N LYS A 122 -4.10 -14.27 -13.15
CA LYS A 122 -5.57 -14.33 -13.21
C LYS A 122 -6.16 -14.30 -11.81
N ALA A 123 -7.32 -13.67 -11.64
CA ALA A 123 -8.00 -13.63 -10.33
C ALA A 123 -8.35 -15.03 -9.79
N THR A 124 -8.51 -16.02 -10.67
CA THR A 124 -8.73 -17.44 -10.33
C THR A 124 -7.48 -18.16 -9.78
N GLU A 125 -6.29 -17.57 -9.95
CA GLU A 125 -5.00 -18.12 -9.52
C GLU A 125 -4.47 -17.43 -8.26
N ILE A 126 -5.14 -16.36 -7.82
CA ILE A 126 -4.75 -15.59 -6.65
C ILE A 126 -5.48 -16.14 -5.42
N PRO A 127 -4.80 -16.41 -4.29
CA PRO A 127 -5.44 -16.93 -3.09
C PRO A 127 -6.56 -16.01 -2.57
N ALA A 128 -7.69 -16.61 -2.15
CA ALA A 128 -8.85 -15.87 -1.64
C ALA A 128 -8.51 -14.88 -0.50
N PHE A 129 -7.49 -15.19 0.31
CA PHE A 129 -7.16 -14.37 1.46
C PHE A 129 -6.53 -13.01 1.13
N ILE A 130 -6.05 -12.80 -0.10
CA ILE A 130 -5.52 -11.49 -0.52
C ILE A 130 -6.58 -10.39 -0.37
N ILE A 131 -7.86 -10.74 -0.55
CA ILE A 131 -8.98 -9.78 -0.47
C ILE A 131 -9.94 -10.06 0.70
N LYS A 132 -9.48 -10.76 1.75
CA LYS A 132 -10.29 -11.12 2.93
C LYS A 132 -11.02 -9.93 3.58
N ARG A 133 -10.63 -8.69 3.28
CA ARG A 133 -11.22 -7.46 3.82
C ARG A 133 -11.45 -6.39 2.76
N LEU A 134 -12.05 -6.73 1.62
CA LEU A 134 -12.64 -5.69 0.75
C LEU A 134 -13.66 -4.88 1.59
N PRO A 135 -13.47 -3.57 1.78
CA PRO A 135 -14.40 -2.77 2.57
C PRO A 135 -15.73 -2.60 1.82
N VAL A 136 -16.71 -3.45 2.13
CA VAL A 136 -18.10 -3.34 1.65
C VAL A 136 -18.94 -2.67 2.74
N ARG A 137 -19.55 -1.52 2.43
CA ARG A 137 -20.28 -0.69 3.40
C ARG A 137 -21.69 -0.41 2.92
N PHE A 138 -22.68 -0.63 3.78
CA PHE A 138 -24.07 -0.27 3.47
C PHE A 138 -24.44 1.09 4.08
N THR A 139 -23.58 2.07 3.86
CA THR A 139 -23.72 3.48 4.26
C THR A 139 -23.17 4.36 3.14
N TYR A 140 -23.59 5.64 3.06
CA TYR A 140 -23.00 6.63 2.14
C TYR A 140 -21.74 7.21 2.77
N ASP A 141 -20.61 6.56 2.52
CA ASP A 141 -19.33 6.90 3.14
C ASP A 141 -18.16 6.49 2.23
N ASN A 142 -17.46 7.49 1.69
CA ASN A 142 -16.33 7.31 0.78
C ASN A 142 -14.98 7.28 1.53
N ASN A 143 -14.94 7.32 2.86
CA ASN A 143 -13.69 7.24 3.60
C ASN A 143 -13.09 5.84 3.44
N TYR A 144 -11.95 5.70 2.76
CA TYR A 144 -11.36 4.40 2.44
C TYR A 144 -10.99 3.61 3.70
N PHE A 145 -10.44 4.29 4.70
CA PHE A 145 -10.07 3.71 5.98
C PHE A 145 -11.22 3.87 7.00
N ARG A 146 -11.25 3.04 8.05
CA ARG A 146 -12.18 3.20 9.19
C ARG A 146 -11.48 3.72 10.45
N ASP A 147 -10.20 4.00 10.32
CA ASP A 147 -9.35 4.44 11.40
C ASP A 147 -9.78 5.81 11.93
N LYS A 148 -9.71 5.96 13.26
CA LYS A 148 -10.08 7.18 13.97
C LYS A 148 -9.21 8.38 13.56
N TYR A 149 -7.92 8.15 13.32
CA TYR A 149 -6.98 9.18 12.92
C TYR A 149 -6.51 8.91 11.49
N GLN A 150 -6.52 9.95 10.66
CA GLN A 150 -6.11 9.89 9.26
C GLN A 150 -5.66 11.29 8.82
N GLY A 151 -4.61 11.36 8.01
CA GLY A 151 -4.15 12.61 7.41
C GLY A 151 -2.88 12.46 6.60
N ILE A 152 -2.43 13.59 6.07
CA ILE A 152 -1.13 13.76 5.39
C ILE A 152 -0.32 14.77 6.22
N PRO A 153 0.99 14.53 6.44
CA PRO A 153 1.82 15.51 7.12
C PRO A 153 1.96 16.78 6.27
N ILE A 154 1.70 17.93 6.89
CA ILE A 154 1.89 19.22 6.22
C ILE A 154 3.39 19.40 5.95
N GLY A 155 3.75 19.65 4.69
CA GLY A 155 5.16 19.70 4.26
C GLY A 155 5.77 18.34 3.88
N GLY A 156 4.94 17.30 3.71
CA GLY A 156 5.39 15.98 3.26
C GLY A 156 6.03 15.10 4.34
N TYR A 157 6.35 13.86 3.98
CA TYR A 157 6.89 12.85 4.90
C TYR A 157 8.40 12.99 5.14
N THR A 158 9.14 13.57 4.20
CA THR A 158 10.61 13.71 4.31
C THR A 158 11.00 14.49 5.57
N GLN A 159 10.31 15.59 5.88
CA GLN A 159 10.58 16.40 7.08
C GLN A 159 10.32 15.65 8.40
N ILE A 160 9.44 14.64 8.41
CA ILE A 160 9.27 13.77 9.59
C ILE A 160 10.54 12.94 9.79
N VAL A 161 11.03 12.30 8.73
CA VAL A 161 12.20 11.42 8.80
C VAL A 161 13.45 12.22 9.15
N GLU A 162 13.61 13.42 8.58
CA GLU A 162 14.69 14.35 8.94
C GLU A 162 14.69 14.67 10.44
N LYS A 163 13.52 14.97 11.03
CA LYS A 163 13.41 15.22 12.47
C LYS A 163 13.65 13.99 13.34
N MET A 164 13.26 12.80 12.86
CA MET A 164 13.54 11.54 13.56
C MET A 164 15.04 11.20 13.58
N LEU A 165 15.77 11.61 12.54
CA LEU A 165 17.21 11.35 12.38
C LEU A 165 18.08 12.53 12.84
N ASP A 166 17.50 13.60 13.37
CA ASP A 166 18.26 14.75 13.84
C ASP A 166 19.25 14.36 14.95
N GLY A 167 20.50 14.77 14.80
CA GLY A 167 21.61 14.38 15.68
C GLY A 167 22.14 12.95 15.49
N ILE A 168 21.66 12.19 14.49
CA ILE A 168 22.14 10.85 14.14
C ILE A 168 23.02 10.92 12.89
N GLU A 169 24.14 10.20 12.88
CA GLU A 169 24.98 10.07 11.68
C GLU A 169 24.27 9.24 10.60
N VAL A 170 24.12 9.81 9.41
CA VAL A 170 23.41 9.17 8.28
C VAL A 170 24.32 9.13 7.06
N HIS A 171 24.55 7.93 6.55
CA HIS A 171 25.24 7.68 5.28
C HIS A 171 24.22 7.33 4.20
N LEU A 172 24.15 8.14 3.15
CA LEU A 172 23.32 7.90 1.96
C LEU A 172 24.17 7.26 0.85
N ASP A 173 23.52 6.77 -0.20
CA ASP A 173 24.19 6.13 -1.35
C ASP A 173 25.20 5.04 -0.93
N THR A 174 24.86 4.29 0.12
CA THR A 174 25.74 3.32 0.77
C THR A 174 25.01 1.97 0.89
N ASP A 175 25.47 0.95 0.17
CA ASP A 175 24.94 -0.40 0.27
C ASP A 175 25.67 -1.18 1.38
N PHE A 176 24.92 -1.65 2.38
CA PHE A 176 25.41 -2.49 3.47
C PHE A 176 26.20 -3.71 2.97
N PHE A 177 25.84 -4.26 1.81
CA PHE A 177 26.48 -5.45 1.26
C PHE A 177 27.85 -5.20 0.62
N GLU A 178 28.17 -3.95 0.23
CA GLU A 178 29.48 -3.60 -0.33
C GLU A 178 30.61 -3.71 0.69
N ASP A 179 30.32 -3.46 1.98
CA ASP A 179 31.28 -3.60 3.08
C ASP A 179 30.64 -4.23 4.33
N LYS A 180 29.94 -5.35 4.13
CA LYS A 180 29.20 -6.06 5.19
C LYS A 180 30.09 -6.41 6.38
N GLU A 181 31.33 -6.85 6.14
CA GLU A 181 32.26 -7.22 7.22
C GLU A 181 32.60 -6.02 8.11
N HIS A 182 32.88 -4.85 7.53
CA HIS A 182 33.11 -3.63 8.31
C HIS A 182 31.91 -3.30 9.20
N TYR A 183 30.71 -3.23 8.62
CA TYR A 183 29.50 -2.87 9.37
C TYR A 183 29.17 -3.85 10.50
N LEU A 184 29.46 -5.15 10.30
CA LEU A 184 29.31 -6.17 11.35
C LEU A 184 30.27 -5.97 12.54
N THR A 185 31.38 -5.26 12.36
CA THR A 185 32.40 -5.07 13.40
C THR A 185 32.26 -3.77 14.19
N ILE A 186 31.66 -2.73 13.61
CA ILE A 186 31.58 -1.39 14.24
C ILE A 186 30.39 -1.22 15.19
N ALA A 187 29.48 -2.20 15.26
CA ALA A 187 28.26 -2.12 16.06
C ALA A 187 28.08 -3.36 16.96
N ASP A 188 27.56 -3.13 18.17
CA ASP A 188 27.15 -4.20 19.08
C ASP A 188 25.87 -4.89 18.62
N ASN A 189 24.93 -4.11 18.06
CA ASN A 189 23.65 -4.57 17.51
C ASN A 189 23.39 -3.89 16.16
N ILE A 190 22.78 -4.61 15.23
CA ILE A 190 22.48 -4.12 13.87
C ILE A 190 21.00 -4.36 13.59
N VAL A 191 20.27 -3.28 13.30
CA VAL A 191 18.89 -3.37 12.81
C VAL A 191 18.93 -3.41 11.29
N PHE A 192 18.61 -4.56 10.71
CA PHE A 192 18.58 -4.77 9.27
C PHE A 192 17.13 -4.75 8.77
N THR A 193 16.78 -3.75 7.97
CA THR A 193 15.42 -3.57 7.41
C THR A 193 15.34 -3.87 5.90
N GLY A 194 16.42 -4.38 5.31
CA GLY A 194 16.48 -4.80 3.90
C GLY A 194 15.90 -6.20 3.68
N MET A 195 16.08 -6.73 2.47
CA MET A 195 15.57 -8.05 2.07
C MET A 195 16.27 -9.19 2.82
N ILE A 196 15.52 -9.99 3.59
CA ILE A 196 16.09 -11.08 4.40
C ILE A 196 16.77 -12.16 3.53
N ASP A 197 16.20 -12.48 2.38
CA ASP A 197 16.75 -13.45 1.44
C ASP A 197 18.05 -12.93 0.81
N GLN A 198 18.14 -11.63 0.49
CA GLN A 198 19.38 -10.98 0.04
C GLN A 198 20.47 -11.03 1.12
N TYR A 199 20.10 -10.83 2.39
CA TYR A 199 21.07 -10.88 3.49
C TYR A 199 21.84 -12.20 3.55
N TYR A 200 21.16 -13.30 3.22
CA TYR A 200 21.69 -14.66 3.16
C TYR A 200 22.12 -15.08 1.75
N ASP A 201 22.44 -14.13 0.87
CA ASP A 201 22.86 -14.35 -0.53
C ASP A 201 21.94 -15.30 -1.30
N TYR A 202 20.63 -15.20 -1.02
CA TYR A 202 19.59 -16.00 -1.66
C TYR A 202 19.84 -17.51 -1.58
N CYS A 203 20.45 -18.01 -0.50
CA CYS A 203 20.89 -19.41 -0.38
C CYS A 203 19.76 -20.45 -0.53
N TYR A 204 18.50 -20.06 -0.33
CA TYR A 204 17.31 -20.90 -0.56
C TYR A 204 16.47 -20.46 -1.78
N GLY A 205 16.91 -19.44 -2.52
CA GLY A 205 16.19 -18.79 -3.61
C GLY A 205 15.64 -17.42 -3.23
N THR A 206 15.09 -16.68 -4.20
CA THR A 206 14.51 -15.35 -4.00
C THR A 206 13.07 -15.42 -3.51
N LEU A 207 12.73 -14.62 -2.51
CA LEU A 207 11.34 -14.33 -2.16
C LEU A 207 10.68 -13.50 -3.28
N GLU A 208 9.47 -13.85 -3.66
CA GLU A 208 8.77 -13.16 -4.75
C GLU A 208 8.08 -11.90 -4.25
N TYR A 209 8.16 -10.85 -5.06
CA TYR A 209 7.46 -9.58 -4.84
C TYR A 209 6.78 -9.12 -6.12
N ARG A 210 5.84 -8.18 -5.97
CA ARG A 210 5.47 -7.26 -7.05
C ARG A 210 6.25 -5.97 -6.87
N SER A 211 6.68 -5.41 -8.00
CA SER A 211 7.28 -4.09 -8.06
C SER A 211 6.33 -3.10 -8.75
N LEU A 212 6.74 -1.83 -8.77
CA LEU A 212 6.00 -0.72 -9.37
C LEU A 212 6.98 0.18 -10.13
N LYS A 213 6.52 0.73 -11.26
CA LYS A 213 7.18 1.82 -11.96
C LYS A 213 6.30 3.07 -11.91
N PHE A 214 6.93 4.22 -11.71
CA PHE A 214 6.28 5.50 -11.59
C PHE A 214 6.73 6.42 -12.71
N ASP A 215 5.77 6.94 -13.47
CA ASP A 215 6.02 7.91 -14.54
C ASP A 215 5.35 9.24 -14.17
N THR A 216 6.17 10.21 -13.80
CA THR A 216 5.75 11.48 -13.19
C THR A 216 5.85 12.63 -14.18
N HIS A 217 4.77 13.39 -14.31
CA HIS A 217 4.63 14.48 -15.27
C HIS A 217 4.20 15.75 -14.56
N GLU A 218 4.84 16.86 -14.89
CA GLU A 218 4.36 18.21 -14.57
C GLU A 218 3.47 18.71 -15.72
N LEU A 219 2.30 19.23 -15.40
CA LEU A 219 1.32 19.70 -16.36
C LEU A 219 0.93 21.15 -16.09
N ASP A 220 0.86 21.95 -17.15
CA ASP A 220 0.39 23.34 -17.13
C ASP A 220 -1.15 23.40 -17.14
N VAL A 221 -1.76 22.73 -16.16
CA VAL A 221 -3.20 22.78 -15.85
C VAL A 221 -3.37 22.78 -14.34
N GLU A 222 -4.36 23.52 -13.86
CA GLU A 222 -4.62 23.67 -12.42
C GLU A 222 -5.03 22.34 -11.76
N ASN A 223 -5.84 21.56 -12.46
CA ASN A 223 -6.44 20.34 -11.93
C ASN A 223 -6.66 19.31 -13.04
N PHE A 224 -5.95 18.18 -12.96
CA PHE A 224 -5.97 17.15 -13.98
C PHE A 224 -7.17 16.19 -13.83
N GLN A 225 -7.43 15.72 -12.60
CA GLN A 225 -8.45 14.69 -12.36
C GLN A 225 -9.36 14.94 -11.15
N GLY A 226 -9.09 15.98 -10.36
CA GLY A 226 -9.95 16.41 -9.25
C GLY A 226 -10.00 15.45 -8.06
N ASN A 227 -9.05 14.51 -7.99
CA ASN A 227 -8.92 13.57 -6.88
C ASN A 227 -7.44 13.15 -6.74
N ALA A 228 -6.99 12.94 -5.51
CA ALA A 228 -5.60 12.52 -5.28
C ALA A 228 -5.29 11.16 -5.91
N VAL A 229 -6.26 10.23 -5.96
CA VAL A 229 -6.05 8.88 -6.48
C VAL A 229 -7.25 8.42 -7.32
N VAL A 230 -6.99 8.17 -8.60
CA VAL A 230 -7.96 7.57 -9.53
C VAL A 230 -7.44 6.21 -9.98
N ASN A 231 -8.18 5.15 -9.64
CA ASN A 231 -7.90 3.78 -10.04
C ASN A 231 -8.51 3.49 -11.41
N TYR A 232 -7.76 2.85 -12.31
CA TYR A 232 -8.23 2.47 -13.63
C TYR A 232 -8.43 0.96 -13.65
N THR A 233 -9.68 0.50 -13.71
CA THR A 233 -10.00 -0.90 -13.40
C THR A 233 -10.02 -1.83 -14.62
N GLU A 234 -9.96 -1.27 -15.82
CA GLU A 234 -9.89 -1.99 -17.08
C GLU A 234 -8.51 -2.62 -17.32
N TYR A 235 -8.47 -3.90 -17.68
CA TYR A 235 -7.23 -4.67 -17.85
C TYR A 235 -6.33 -4.14 -18.98
N GLN A 236 -6.91 -3.63 -20.06
CA GLN A 236 -6.18 -3.11 -21.22
C GLN A 236 -5.48 -1.78 -20.96
N ILE A 237 -5.80 -1.07 -19.86
CA ILE A 237 -5.14 0.17 -19.47
C ILE A 237 -3.87 -0.21 -18.69
N PRO A 238 -2.66 0.15 -19.16
CA PRO A 238 -1.41 -0.42 -18.63
C PRO A 238 -1.07 -0.01 -17.20
N TYR A 239 -1.52 1.17 -16.76
CA TYR A 239 -1.35 1.65 -15.39
C TYR A 239 -2.53 1.25 -14.50
N THR A 240 -2.28 1.11 -13.19
CA THR A 240 -3.30 0.80 -12.18
C THR A 240 -3.98 2.05 -11.64
N ARG A 241 -3.23 3.14 -11.47
CA ARG A 241 -3.74 4.41 -10.97
C ARG A 241 -2.96 5.61 -11.49
N ILE A 242 -3.62 6.76 -11.46
CA ILE A 242 -2.99 8.07 -11.56
C ILE A 242 -3.11 8.76 -10.20
N ILE A 243 -2.00 9.29 -9.73
CA ILE A 243 -1.89 10.05 -8.50
C ILE A 243 -1.74 11.52 -8.88
N GLU A 244 -2.57 12.41 -8.33
CA GLU A 244 -2.43 13.85 -8.50
C GLU A 244 -2.07 14.47 -7.14
N HIS A 245 -0.79 14.81 -6.97
CA HIS A 245 -0.17 14.94 -5.64
C HIS A 245 -0.69 16.14 -4.84
N LYS A 246 -1.01 17.24 -5.52
CA LYS A 246 -1.46 18.48 -4.84
C LYS A 246 -2.71 18.28 -3.98
N HIS A 247 -3.57 17.32 -4.32
CA HIS A 247 -4.80 17.05 -3.58
C HIS A 247 -4.55 16.46 -2.18
N PHE A 248 -3.37 15.90 -1.90
CA PHE A 248 -3.03 15.38 -0.56
C PHE A 248 -2.92 16.49 0.50
N GLU A 249 -2.54 17.70 0.09
CA GLU A 249 -2.41 18.87 0.96
C GLU A 249 -3.35 20.02 0.58
N PHE A 250 -4.42 19.73 -0.17
CA PHE A 250 -5.41 20.72 -0.63
C PHE A 250 -4.79 21.88 -1.42
N GLY A 251 -3.80 21.59 -2.27
CA GLY A 251 -3.05 22.60 -3.01
C GLY A 251 -3.88 23.36 -4.05
N GLU A 252 -3.59 24.66 -4.19
CA GLU A 252 -4.28 25.62 -5.09
C GLU A 252 -3.34 26.20 -6.16
N GLN A 253 -2.23 25.52 -6.47
CA GLN A 253 -1.25 25.97 -7.48
C GLN A 253 -1.87 26.03 -8.89
N ASP A 254 -1.34 26.86 -9.78
CA ASP A 254 -1.85 26.96 -11.17
C ASP A 254 -1.45 25.76 -12.05
N ASN A 255 -0.41 25.02 -11.65
CA ASN A 255 0.04 23.77 -12.28
C ASN A 255 -0.26 22.55 -11.38
N THR A 256 -0.06 21.36 -11.94
CA THR A 256 -0.22 20.10 -11.21
C THR A 256 0.87 19.09 -11.57
N ILE A 257 1.12 18.16 -10.65
CA ILE A 257 2.04 17.05 -10.85
C ILE A 257 1.24 15.77 -10.70
N ILE A 258 1.33 14.93 -11.73
CA ILE A 258 0.69 13.62 -11.74
C ILE A 258 1.71 12.49 -11.86
N THR A 259 1.38 11.33 -11.32
CA THR A 259 2.17 10.12 -11.49
C THR A 259 1.29 8.97 -11.95
N TYR A 260 1.67 8.35 -13.06
CA TYR A 260 1.13 7.07 -13.49
C TYR A 260 1.86 5.93 -12.77
N GLU A 261 1.10 5.02 -12.17
CA GLU A 261 1.66 3.82 -11.52
C GLU A 261 1.44 2.59 -12.41
N TYR A 262 2.54 1.91 -12.74
CA TYR A 262 2.54 0.69 -13.53
C TYR A 262 2.98 -0.49 -12.66
N PRO A 263 2.17 -1.55 -12.57
CA PRO A 263 2.58 -2.76 -11.87
C PRO A 263 3.62 -3.53 -12.70
N SER A 264 4.60 -4.13 -12.03
CA SER A 264 5.57 -5.01 -12.68
C SER A 264 5.89 -6.22 -11.82
N ASP A 265 6.33 -7.31 -12.46
CA ASP A 265 7.03 -8.36 -11.74
C ASP A 265 8.32 -7.79 -11.16
N TRP A 266 8.69 -8.26 -9.98
CA TRP A 266 9.97 -7.93 -9.37
C TRP A 266 11.07 -8.83 -9.94
N CYS A 267 12.20 -8.24 -10.29
CA CYS A 267 13.47 -8.91 -10.55
C CYS A 267 14.53 -8.41 -9.56
N LYS A 268 15.64 -9.16 -9.41
CA LYS A 268 16.78 -8.70 -8.60
C LYS A 268 17.23 -7.31 -9.07
N GLY A 269 17.35 -6.38 -8.13
CA GLY A 269 17.68 -4.97 -8.38
C GLY A 269 16.47 -4.05 -8.51
N ASP A 270 15.26 -4.59 -8.69
CA ASP A 270 14.03 -3.80 -8.60
C ASP A 270 13.66 -3.52 -7.13
N GLU A 271 12.95 -2.44 -6.89
CA GLU A 271 12.42 -2.12 -5.56
C GLU A 271 11.25 -3.07 -5.20
N PRO A 272 11.32 -3.82 -4.09
CA PRO A 272 10.27 -4.74 -3.66
C PRO A 272 9.11 -4.02 -2.95
N TYR A 273 7.94 -3.92 -3.60
CA TYR A 273 6.78 -3.21 -3.02
C TYR A 273 5.82 -4.13 -2.27
N TYR A 274 5.33 -5.21 -2.89
CA TYR A 274 4.32 -6.09 -2.30
C TYR A 274 4.82 -7.53 -2.22
N PRO A 275 4.92 -8.15 -1.02
CA PRO A 275 5.27 -9.56 -0.91
C PRO A 275 4.16 -10.44 -1.50
N ILE A 276 4.55 -11.47 -2.25
CA ILE A 276 3.61 -12.49 -2.75
C ILE A 276 3.41 -13.54 -1.66
N ASN A 277 2.39 -13.32 -0.83
CA ASN A 277 2.06 -14.23 0.27
C ASN A 277 1.32 -15.46 -0.24
N ASP A 278 2.02 -16.43 -0.83
CA ASP A 278 1.50 -17.76 -1.16
C ASP A 278 2.24 -18.86 -0.37
N ASN A 279 1.80 -20.12 -0.48
CA ASN A 279 2.40 -21.21 0.29
C ASN A 279 3.90 -21.39 -0.02
N LYS A 280 4.30 -21.25 -1.29
CA LYS A 280 5.69 -21.38 -1.73
C LYS A 280 6.58 -20.33 -1.05
N ASN A 281 6.17 -19.06 -1.11
CA ASN A 281 6.94 -17.96 -0.54
C ASN A 281 6.92 -17.99 1.00
N ASN A 282 5.81 -18.39 1.61
CA ASN A 282 5.72 -18.56 3.06
C ASN A 282 6.70 -19.64 3.55
N GLU A 283 6.73 -20.81 2.91
CA GLU A 283 7.67 -21.89 3.24
C GLU A 283 9.13 -21.46 3.03
N LEU A 284 9.41 -20.70 1.96
CA LEU A 284 10.75 -20.16 1.70
C LEU A 284 11.16 -19.15 2.79
N TYR A 285 10.28 -18.21 3.14
CA TYR A 285 10.53 -17.24 4.21
C TYR A 285 10.79 -17.92 5.55
N GLN A 286 10.08 -19.01 5.88
CA GLN A 286 10.34 -19.76 7.12
C GLN A 286 11.78 -20.29 7.20
N LYS A 287 12.39 -20.70 6.07
CA LYS A 287 13.79 -21.14 6.06
C LYS A 287 14.75 -20.00 6.39
N TYR A 288 14.53 -18.82 5.83
CA TYR A 288 15.32 -17.63 6.14
C TYR A 288 15.09 -17.13 7.57
N LEU A 289 13.85 -17.21 8.06
CA LEU A 289 13.52 -16.88 9.45
C LEU A 289 14.32 -17.77 10.42
N LEU A 290 14.43 -19.07 10.16
CA LEU A 290 15.24 -19.97 10.99
C LEU A 290 16.74 -19.61 11.01
N LEU A 291 17.29 -19.10 9.89
CA LEU A 291 18.66 -18.57 9.88
C LEU A 291 18.78 -17.29 10.71
N SER A 292 17.82 -16.36 10.57
CA SER A 292 17.82 -15.11 11.35
C SER A 292 17.76 -15.31 12.85
N LEU A 293 17.13 -16.40 13.32
CA LEU A 293 17.08 -16.74 14.74
C LEU A 293 18.42 -17.21 15.32
N GLN A 294 19.40 -17.50 14.47
CA GLN A 294 20.77 -17.88 14.87
C GLN A 294 21.71 -16.66 14.96
N GLU A 295 21.28 -15.49 14.49
CA GLU A 295 22.07 -14.26 14.53
C GLU A 295 21.99 -13.64 15.94
N GLU A 296 23.13 -13.47 16.59
CA GLU A 296 23.16 -12.87 17.95
C GLU A 296 23.08 -11.34 17.90
N LYS A 297 23.63 -10.72 16.86
CA LYS A 297 23.76 -9.26 16.74
C LYS A 297 22.78 -8.61 15.77
N ILE A 298 22.11 -9.40 14.92
CA ILE A 298 21.31 -8.89 13.81
C ILE A 298 19.83 -9.00 14.14
N ILE A 299 19.14 -7.87 13.99
CA ILE A 299 17.72 -7.74 14.24
C ILE A 299 17.05 -7.47 12.90
N PHE A 300 16.30 -8.45 12.41
CA PHE A 300 15.53 -8.29 11.18
C PHE A 300 14.20 -7.60 11.46
N GLY A 301 13.97 -6.48 10.81
CA GLY A 301 12.74 -5.68 10.95
C GLY A 301 12.26 -5.13 9.63
N GLY A 302 11.20 -4.32 9.67
CA GLY A 302 10.68 -3.70 8.45
C GLY A 302 9.86 -4.64 7.57
N ARG A 303 9.27 -4.07 6.52
CA ARG A 303 8.51 -4.80 5.50
C ARG A 303 9.34 -5.90 4.84
N LEU A 304 10.63 -5.64 4.56
CA LEU A 304 11.50 -6.52 3.80
C LEU A 304 12.18 -7.58 4.66
N GLY A 305 12.67 -7.20 5.85
CA GLY A 305 13.28 -8.14 6.78
C GLY A 305 12.29 -9.15 7.34
N MET A 306 11.01 -8.75 7.47
CA MET A 306 9.94 -9.61 7.99
C MET A 306 9.06 -10.23 6.89
N TYR A 307 9.33 -9.95 5.61
CA TYR A 307 8.52 -10.37 4.45
C TYR A 307 7.01 -10.15 4.65
N LYS A 308 6.61 -8.94 5.05
CA LYS A 308 5.23 -8.62 5.44
C LYS A 308 4.79 -7.29 4.88
N TYR A 309 3.55 -7.26 4.38
CA TYR A 309 2.92 -6.00 3.98
C TYR A 309 2.44 -5.23 5.22
N PHE A 310 3.16 -4.17 5.56
CA PHE A 310 2.82 -3.26 6.65
C PHE A 310 2.33 -1.90 6.15
N ASP A 311 1.25 -1.40 6.76
CA ASP A 311 0.94 0.04 6.76
C ASP A 311 1.90 0.79 7.70
N MET A 312 2.02 2.12 7.51
CA MET A 312 2.95 2.97 8.26
C MET A 312 2.78 2.88 9.79
N HIS A 313 1.55 2.91 10.29
CA HIS A 313 1.31 2.82 11.73
C HIS A 313 1.71 1.46 12.32
N ASN A 314 1.54 0.37 11.55
CA ASN A 314 1.92 -0.97 11.99
C ASN A 314 3.43 -1.09 12.14
N ILE A 315 4.20 -0.55 11.19
CA ILE A 315 5.66 -0.63 11.28
C ILE A 315 6.24 0.27 12.36
N ILE A 316 5.63 1.45 12.62
CA ILE A 316 6.00 2.29 13.76
C ILE A 316 5.71 1.54 15.07
N ALA A 317 4.55 0.91 15.20
CA ALA A 317 4.21 0.13 16.39
C ALA A 317 5.19 -1.02 16.62
N GLU A 318 5.54 -1.77 15.57
CA GLU A 318 6.52 -2.87 15.63
C GLU A 318 7.90 -2.36 16.09
N ALA A 319 8.38 -1.26 15.51
CA ALA A 319 9.66 -0.66 15.87
C ALA A 319 9.69 -0.15 17.32
N LEU A 320 8.63 0.52 17.76
CA LEU A 320 8.52 1.02 19.13
C LEU A 320 8.39 -0.11 20.15
N ASP A 321 7.62 -1.15 19.86
CA ASP A 321 7.51 -2.33 20.72
C ASP A 321 8.86 -3.04 20.86
N TYR A 322 9.59 -3.20 19.74
CA TYR A 322 10.93 -3.76 19.77
C TYR A 322 11.90 -2.91 20.60
N ALA A 323 11.94 -1.60 20.35
CA ALA A 323 12.82 -0.67 21.07
C ALA A 323 12.53 -0.71 22.58
N ASN A 324 11.27 -0.62 22.99
CA ASN A 324 10.89 -0.64 24.41
C ASN A 324 11.29 -1.94 25.13
N LYS A 325 11.31 -3.07 24.42
CA LYS A 325 11.67 -4.38 24.99
C LYS A 325 13.17 -4.61 25.07
N ASN A 326 13.92 -4.13 24.08
CA ASN A 326 15.30 -4.58 23.83
C ASN A 326 16.35 -3.47 23.90
N ILE A 327 15.96 -2.20 23.77
CA ILE A 327 16.86 -1.04 23.76
C ILE A 327 16.52 -0.21 25.00
N LYS A 328 17.41 -0.25 26.00
CA LYS A 328 17.27 0.50 27.26
C LYS A 328 18.09 1.76 27.27
#